data_AF-A0A3M1S3V7-F1
#
_entry.id   AF-A0A3M1S3V7-F1
#
_cell.length_a   1.000
_cell.length_b   1.000
_cell.length_c   1.000
_cell.angle_alpha   90.00
_cell.angle_beta   90.00
_cell.angle_gamma   90.00
#
_symmetry.space_group_name_H-M   'P 1'
#
loop_
_entity.id
_entity.type
_entity.pdbx_description
1 polymer ?
#
loop_
_entity_poly.entity_id
_entity_poly.type
_entity_poly.pdbx_seq_one_letter_code
_entity_poly.pdbx_strand_id
1 'polypeptide(L)'
;MGRTRRRLRSSPGIGKVAQTTTSKRTNTRKKHSRTSVNLTSVRKRPLRDFTEEAIRHYFRDLNGHKPGDLYELVLGEIEPPLFAAVLDYTQGNQTRAAEILGINRTTLRKKLRQYELLN
;
A
#
# COMPACT_ATOMS: atom_id res chain seq x y z
N MET A 1 4.62 -23.31 58.96
CA MET A 1 5.91 -23.77 59.55
C MET A 1 5.95 -25.29 59.49
N GLY A 2 7.12 -25.90 59.29
CA GLY A 2 7.27 -27.37 59.17
C GLY A 2 8.28 -27.75 58.08
N ARG A 3 9.51 -28.09 58.48
CA ARG A 3 10.63 -28.48 57.60
C ARG A 3 10.79 -30.02 57.55
N THR A 4 11.78 -30.48 56.76
CA THR A 4 12.47 -31.80 56.82
C THR A 4 11.69 -32.98 56.20
N ARG A 5 12.26 -34.00 55.54
CA ARG A 5 13.64 -34.52 55.26
C ARG A 5 13.71 -34.94 53.76
N ARG A 6 14.76 -34.80 52.96
CA ARG A 6 16.19 -35.25 52.97
C ARG A 6 16.43 -36.76 52.70
N ARG A 7 16.80 -37.09 51.44
CA ARG A 7 17.65 -38.23 50.97
C ARG A 7 17.08 -39.68 51.11
N LEU A 8 17.52 -40.74 50.42
CA LEU A 8 18.75 -41.05 49.63
C LEU A 8 18.52 -42.31 48.72
N ARG A 9 19.20 -42.45 47.55
CA ARG A 9 19.66 -43.68 46.80
C ARG A 9 18.72 -44.93 46.64
N SER A 10 18.73 -45.74 45.56
CA SER A 10 19.83 -46.29 44.73
C SER A 10 19.35 -46.78 43.34
N SER A 11 20.25 -46.85 42.36
CA SER A 11 20.15 -47.65 41.11
C SER A 11 20.77 -49.06 41.32
N PRO A 12 20.91 -49.98 40.33
CA PRO A 12 20.47 -49.96 38.92
C PRO A 12 19.79 -51.25 38.39
N GLY A 13 19.17 -51.17 37.20
CA GLY A 13 18.85 -52.33 36.34
C GLY A 13 19.49 -52.14 34.97
N ILE A 14 20.35 -53.07 34.53
CA ILE A 14 21.19 -52.91 33.33
C ILE A 14 20.53 -53.59 32.13
N GLY A 15 20.26 -52.81 31.07
CA GLY A 15 19.84 -53.31 29.76
C GLY A 15 20.48 -52.51 28.64
N LYS A 16 21.58 -53.03 28.06
CA LYS A 16 22.01 -52.70 26.68
C LYS A 16 20.92 -53.26 25.73
N VAL A 17 20.65 -52.85 24.50
CA VAL A 17 21.36 -52.19 23.38
C VAL A 17 20.27 -51.46 22.54
N ALA A 18 20.48 -50.66 21.47
CA ALA A 18 21.65 -50.31 20.67
C ALA A 18 21.61 -48.82 20.23
N GLN A 19 22.28 -48.48 19.11
CA GLN A 19 22.34 -47.15 18.51
C GLN A 19 21.53 -47.09 17.19
N THR A 20 20.82 -45.98 17.00
CA THR A 20 20.94 -45.08 15.84
C THR A 20 20.98 -45.68 14.42
N THR A 21 19.84 -45.64 13.72
CA THR A 21 19.80 -45.53 12.25
C THR A 21 18.86 -44.43 11.79
N THR A 22 19.46 -43.26 11.56
CA THR A 22 19.09 -42.19 10.62
C THR A 22 17.84 -42.42 9.75
N SER A 23 16.79 -41.61 9.95
CA SER A 23 15.82 -41.31 8.89
C SER A 23 15.68 -39.80 8.71
N LYS A 24 16.39 -39.25 7.73
CA LYS A 24 16.33 -37.84 7.33
C LYS A 24 14.99 -37.54 6.67
N ARG A 25 13.97 -37.12 7.41
CA ARG A 25 12.79 -36.47 6.80
C ARG A 25 13.19 -35.09 6.29
N THR A 26 13.41 -34.99 4.98
CA THR A 26 13.64 -33.75 4.24
C THR A 26 12.40 -32.86 4.32
N ASN A 27 12.44 -31.86 5.20
CA ASN A 27 11.35 -30.91 5.36
C ASN A 27 11.39 -29.85 4.23
N THR A 28 10.99 -30.23 3.02
CA THR A 28 10.91 -29.33 1.85
C THR A 28 9.70 -28.38 1.96
N ARG A 29 9.72 -27.49 2.97
CA ARG A 29 8.80 -26.35 3.02
C ARG A 29 9.17 -25.36 1.93
N LYS A 30 8.50 -25.50 0.79
CA LYS A 30 8.55 -24.63 -0.39
C LYS A 30 8.26 -23.19 0.05
N LYS A 31 9.32 -22.43 0.30
CA LYS A 31 9.27 -21.07 0.87
C LYS A 31 8.66 -20.14 -0.18
N HIS A 32 7.36 -19.88 -0.08
CA HIS A 32 6.73 -18.80 -0.83
C HIS A 32 7.40 -17.50 -0.39
N SER A 33 8.32 -17.01 -1.21
CA SER A 33 8.90 -15.68 -1.08
C SER A 33 7.80 -14.67 -1.38
N ARG A 34 6.99 -14.35 -0.37
CA ARG A 34 6.20 -13.13 -0.37
C ARG A 34 7.21 -11.99 -0.41
N THR A 35 7.48 -11.48 -1.61
CA THR A 35 8.33 -10.33 -1.83
C THR A 35 7.81 -9.21 -0.93
N SER A 36 8.59 -8.84 0.09
CA SER A 36 8.25 -7.78 1.01
C SER A 36 8.37 -6.46 0.26
N VAL A 37 7.30 -6.09 -0.46
CA VAL A 37 7.21 -4.83 -1.19
C VAL A 37 7.51 -3.70 -0.19
N ASN A 38 8.51 -2.88 -0.51
CA ASN A 38 9.05 -1.90 0.41
C ASN A 38 8.05 -0.74 0.60
N LEU A 39 7.09 -0.92 1.50
CA LEU A 39 5.95 -0.04 1.71
C LEU A 39 6.37 1.39 2.09
N THR A 40 7.53 1.53 2.73
CA THR A 40 8.17 2.82 3.04
C THR A 40 8.75 3.54 1.82
N SER A 41 9.14 2.80 0.77
CA SER A 41 9.56 3.38 -0.50
C SER A 41 8.38 3.92 -1.31
N VAL A 42 7.25 3.19 -1.32
CA VAL A 42 6.05 3.60 -2.08
C VAL A 42 5.52 4.95 -1.59
N ARG A 43 5.44 5.16 -0.27
CA ARG A 43 4.98 6.43 0.34
C ARG A 43 5.90 7.63 0.11
N LYS A 44 7.09 7.44 -0.47
CA LYS A 44 8.07 8.51 -0.75
C LYS A 44 8.20 8.84 -2.23
N ARG A 45 7.50 8.14 -3.13
CA ARG A 45 7.48 8.46 -4.56
C ARG A 45 6.72 9.79 -4.77
N PRO A 46 7.25 10.74 -5.54
CA PRO A 46 6.51 11.95 -5.91
C PRO A 46 5.35 11.60 -6.85
N LEU A 47 4.30 12.45 -6.86
CA LEU A 47 3.09 12.23 -7.67
C LEU A 47 3.40 11.95 -9.15
N ARG A 48 4.40 12.65 -9.72
CA ARG A 48 4.84 12.49 -11.12
C ARG A 48 5.18 11.04 -11.49
N ASP A 49 5.75 10.27 -10.56
CA ASP A 49 6.16 8.88 -10.83
C ASP A 49 4.94 7.97 -11.00
N PHE A 50 3.87 8.22 -10.23
CA PHE A 50 2.61 7.50 -10.35
C PHE A 50 1.86 7.90 -11.62
N THR A 51 1.87 9.20 -11.97
CA THR A 51 1.30 9.69 -13.23
C THR A 51 2.02 9.10 -14.44
N GLU A 52 3.36 9.05 -14.43
CA GLU A 52 4.14 8.46 -15.51
C GLU A 52 3.88 6.94 -15.65
N GLU A 53 3.82 6.22 -14.53
CA GLU A 53 3.49 4.78 -14.50
C GLU A 53 2.09 4.52 -15.08
N ALA A 54 1.08 5.28 -14.65
CA ALA A 54 -0.29 5.16 -15.15
C ALA A 54 -0.40 5.46 -16.67
N ILE A 55 0.26 6.53 -17.15
CA ILE A 55 0.26 6.90 -18.57
C ILE A 55 0.98 5.83 -19.41
N ARG A 56 2.11 5.29 -18.94
CA ARG A 56 2.82 4.18 -19.61
C ARG A 56 1.95 2.92 -19.71
N HIS A 57 1.17 2.61 -18.67
CA HIS A 57 0.21 1.51 -18.70
C HIS A 57 -0.91 1.75 -19.72
N TYR A 58 -1.54 2.93 -19.70
CA TYR A 58 -2.55 3.32 -20.70
C TYR A 58 -2.06 3.13 -22.14
N PHE A 59 -0.87 3.65 -22.48
CA PHE A 59 -0.32 3.50 -23.84
C PHE A 59 -0.04 2.06 -24.25
N ARG A 60 0.36 1.18 -23.32
CA ARG A 60 0.56 -0.24 -23.59
C ARG A 60 -0.78 -0.93 -23.86
N ASP A 61 -1.81 -0.58 -23.10
CA ASP A 61 -3.11 -1.25 -23.13
C ASP A 61 -3.99 -0.78 -24.32
N LEU A 62 -3.62 0.34 -24.98
CA LEU A 62 -4.20 0.79 -26.26
C LEU A 62 -4.01 -0.20 -27.43
N ASN A 63 -3.05 -1.12 -27.38
CA ASN A 63 -2.82 -2.16 -28.40
C ASN A 63 -2.76 -1.63 -29.87
N GLY A 64 -2.26 -0.41 -30.07
CA GLY A 64 -2.15 0.23 -31.40
C GLY A 64 -3.33 1.12 -31.81
N HIS A 65 -4.38 1.24 -31.00
CA HIS A 65 -5.43 2.24 -31.22
C HIS A 65 -4.93 3.66 -30.91
N LYS A 66 -5.39 4.64 -31.68
CA LYS A 66 -5.09 6.06 -31.44
C LYS A 66 -5.84 6.54 -30.19
N PRO A 67 -5.16 7.15 -29.19
CA PRO A 67 -5.83 7.75 -28.05
C PRO A 67 -6.58 9.02 -28.45
N GLY A 68 -7.79 9.19 -27.93
CA GLY A 68 -8.56 10.43 -28.00
C GLY A 68 -8.40 11.24 -26.72
N ASP A 69 -8.24 12.56 -26.85
CA ASP A 69 -8.38 13.57 -25.79
C ASP A 69 -7.69 13.26 -24.46
N LEU A 70 -6.52 12.61 -24.51
CA LEU A 70 -5.75 12.15 -23.34
C LEU A 70 -5.45 13.27 -22.34
N TYR A 71 -5.30 14.51 -22.80
CA TYR A 71 -5.12 15.67 -21.93
C TYR A 71 -6.34 15.91 -21.02
N GLU A 72 -7.55 15.96 -21.60
CA GLU A 72 -8.79 16.13 -20.84
C GLU A 72 -9.11 14.90 -19.97
N LEU A 73 -8.77 13.69 -20.44
CA LEU A 73 -8.86 12.46 -19.63
C LEU A 73 -7.98 12.57 -18.39
N VAL A 74 -6.71 12.95 -18.53
CA VAL A 74 -5.78 13.11 -17.39
C VAL A 74 -6.22 14.25 -16.48
N LEU A 75 -6.70 15.39 -17.02
CA LEU A 75 -7.28 16.45 -16.20
C LEU A 75 -8.49 15.98 -15.40
N GLY A 76 -9.38 15.18 -16.03
CA GLY A 76 -10.55 14.59 -15.38
C GLY A 76 -10.22 13.66 -14.21
N GLU A 77 -9.06 13.00 -14.22
CA GLU A 77 -8.61 12.15 -13.09
C GLU A 77 -7.93 12.96 -11.96
N ILE A 78 -7.22 14.05 -12.28
CA ILE A 78 -6.43 14.79 -11.28
C ILE A 78 -7.16 15.99 -10.66
N GLU A 79 -8.04 16.67 -11.40
CA GLU A 79 -8.72 17.88 -10.93
C GLU A 79 -9.76 17.61 -9.83
N PRO A 80 -10.67 16.62 -9.93
CA PRO A 80 -11.64 16.34 -8.88
C PRO A 80 -11.03 16.04 -7.50
N PRO A 81 -10.04 15.14 -7.32
CA PRO A 81 -9.46 14.88 -6.01
C PRO A 81 -8.65 16.06 -5.48
N LEU A 82 -8.01 16.85 -6.35
CA LEU A 82 -7.33 18.10 -5.97
C LEU A 82 -8.34 19.13 -5.42
N PHE A 83 -9.44 19.35 -6.13
CA PHE A 83 -10.44 20.33 -5.73
C PHE A 83 -11.23 19.89 -4.49
N ALA A 84 -11.58 18.61 -4.37
CA ALA A 84 -12.22 18.07 -3.17
C ALA A 84 -11.32 18.26 -1.93
N ALA A 85 -10.04 17.85 -2.01
CA ALA A 85 -9.12 17.98 -0.88
C ALA A 85 -8.90 19.45 -0.43
N VAL A 86 -8.86 20.40 -1.38
CA VAL A 86 -8.75 21.83 -1.03
C VAL A 86 -10.08 22.38 -0.48
N LEU A 87 -11.24 21.98 -1.01
CA LEU A 87 -12.54 22.38 -0.45
C LEU A 87 -12.72 21.86 0.98
N ASP A 88 -12.35 20.60 1.26
CA ASP A 88 -12.38 20.04 2.61
C ASP A 88 -11.47 20.84 3.56
N TYR A 89 -10.24 21.14 3.12
CA TYR A 89 -9.29 21.96 3.87
C TYR A 89 -9.79 23.39 4.12
N THR A 90 -10.55 23.99 3.20
CA THR A 90 -11.16 25.32 3.39
C THR A 90 -12.59 25.29 3.93
N GLN A 91 -13.10 24.12 4.34
CA GLN A 91 -14.46 23.94 4.87
C GLN A 91 -15.54 24.48 3.89
N GLY A 92 -15.36 24.22 2.60
CA GLY A 92 -16.26 24.68 1.53
C GLY A 92 -16.07 26.13 1.10
N ASN A 93 -15.14 26.89 1.71
CA ASN A 93 -14.87 28.28 1.31
C ASN A 93 -14.17 28.32 -0.06
N GLN A 94 -14.97 28.51 -1.12
CA GLN A 94 -14.51 28.58 -2.51
C GLN A 94 -13.57 29.76 -2.81
N THR A 95 -13.68 30.88 -2.10
CA THR A 95 -12.78 32.02 -2.31
C THR A 95 -11.38 31.66 -1.82
N ARG A 96 -11.27 31.15 -0.59
CA ARG A 96 -10.02 30.66 -0.02
C ARG A 96 -9.45 29.45 -0.79
N ALA A 97 -10.31 28.58 -1.30
CA ALA A 97 -9.88 27.46 -2.15
C ALA A 97 -9.27 27.96 -3.47
N ALA A 98 -9.89 28.94 -4.12
CA ALA A 98 -9.38 29.56 -5.35
C ALA A 98 -8.01 30.25 -5.12
N GLU A 99 -7.85 30.94 -3.99
CA GLU A 99 -6.56 31.52 -3.56
C GLU A 99 -5.47 30.45 -3.37
N ILE A 100 -5.76 29.36 -2.66
CA ILE A 100 -4.81 28.25 -2.44
C ILE A 100 -4.44 27.55 -3.75
N LEU A 101 -5.41 27.36 -4.65
CA LEU A 101 -5.21 26.75 -5.97
C LEU A 101 -4.54 27.70 -6.98
N GLY A 102 -4.44 29.00 -6.68
CA GLY A 102 -3.89 30.01 -7.59
C GLY A 102 -4.73 30.26 -8.84
N ILE A 103 -6.04 29.97 -8.82
CA ILE A 103 -6.94 30.10 -9.98
C ILE A 103 -8.07 31.10 -9.72
N ASN A 104 -8.65 31.65 -10.79
CA ASN A 104 -9.80 32.53 -10.67
C ASN A 104 -11.01 31.78 -10.05
N ARG A 105 -11.67 32.36 -9.04
CA ARG A 105 -12.86 31.80 -8.38
C ARG A 105 -13.97 31.39 -9.37
N THR A 106 -14.14 32.14 -10.46
CA THR A 106 -15.11 31.81 -11.52
C THR A 106 -14.71 30.53 -12.27
N THR A 107 -13.41 30.33 -12.51
CA THR A 107 -12.88 29.09 -13.11
C THR A 107 -13.05 27.92 -12.16
N LEU A 108 -12.66 28.07 -10.88
CA LEU A 108 -12.90 27.05 -9.85
C LEU A 108 -14.39 26.65 -9.82
N ARG A 109 -15.30 27.62 -9.70
CA ARG A 109 -16.75 27.35 -9.64
C ARG A 109 -17.30 26.68 -10.90
N LYS A 110 -16.73 26.94 -12.09
CA LYS A 110 -17.08 26.21 -13.31
C LYS A 110 -16.63 24.75 -13.23
N LYS A 111 -15.37 24.51 -12.88
CA LYS A 111 -14.81 23.15 -12.73
C LYS A 111 -15.50 22.34 -11.65
N LEU A 112 -15.78 22.93 -10.48
CA LEU A 112 -16.51 22.26 -9.40
C LEU A 112 -17.91 21.79 -9.83
N ARG A 113 -18.60 22.55 -10.69
CA ARG A 113 -19.88 22.12 -11.29
C ARG A 113 -19.71 21.02 -12.33
N GLN A 114 -18.66 21.09 -13.15
CA GLN A 114 -18.33 20.06 -14.13
C GLN A 114 -18.05 18.70 -13.47
N TYR A 115 -17.54 18.70 -12.24
CA TYR A 115 -17.23 17.49 -11.47
C TYR A 115 -18.22 17.18 -10.34
N GLU A 116 -19.42 17.79 -10.37
CA GLU A 116 -20.50 17.54 -9.40
C GLU A 116 -20.11 17.76 -7.91
N LEU A 117 -19.07 18.57 -7.67
CA LEU A 117 -18.59 18.99 -6.34
C LEU A 117 -19.34 20.22 -5.80
N LEU A 118 -20.39 20.67 -6.50
CA LEU A 118 -21.30 21.73 -6.07
C LEU A 118 -22.74 21.38 -6.45
N ASN A 119 -23.56 21.18 -5.41
CA ASN A 119 -25.02 21.13 -5.49
C ASN A 119 -25.59 22.55 -5.32
#